data_AF-A0A9W9ZNL3-F1
#
_entry.id   AF-A0A9W9ZNL3-F1
#
_cell.length_a   1.000
_cell.length_b   1.000
_cell.length_c   1.000
_cell.angle_alpha   90.00
_cell.angle_beta   90.00
_cell.angle_gamma   90.00
#
_symmetry.space_group_name_H-M   'P 1'
#
loop_
_entity.id
_entity.type
_entity.pdbx_description
1 polymer ?
#
loop_
_entity_poly.entity_id
_entity_poly.type
_entity_poly.pdbx_seq_one_letter_code
_entity_poly.pdbx_strand_id
1 'polypeptide(L)'
;MSEEVAEYISDPLCRGIFAGDTRLLSLKSCFPPVYQYENQHGSIVKGVLFTKEAPDTSVQSPLVERAKNEHWTIWSLQGGMQTLPDKLHEVLKQRGVNFLMNMPCTAVNFKPDGKLTVSWPKDQITVDQVISGLPAQTLANILPKDCVELASELRNIQATTAGVVNLEYEGSVVPMEGFGYLVPSSEPLQVLGIIFDSCAFPENDRRGQKTTRITVMMGGHWFNSLFGHPDSVDPDHLQDIAIETAEKTLGIRTKPTSCLTTIQRDCIPAIHPGTFRSS
;
A
#
# COMPACT_ATOMS: atom_id res chain seq x y z
N MET A 1 20.23 1.52 17.71
CA MET A 1 19.96 0.29 16.92
C MET A 1 21.27 -0.13 16.28
N SER A 2 21.63 -1.43 16.28
CA SER A 2 22.83 -1.88 15.57
C SER A 2 22.63 -1.74 14.06
N GLU A 3 23.73 -1.58 13.32
CA GLU A 3 23.72 -1.41 11.86
C GLU A 3 23.04 -2.59 11.15
N GLU A 4 23.32 -3.83 11.59
CA GLU A 4 22.68 -5.04 11.07
C GLU A 4 21.15 -5.06 11.25
N VAL A 5 20.62 -4.57 12.38
CA VAL A 5 19.17 -4.50 12.60
C VAL A 5 18.53 -3.39 11.76
N ALA A 6 19.27 -2.31 11.49
CA ALA A 6 18.81 -1.28 10.57
C ALA A 6 18.71 -1.83 9.14
N GLU A 7 19.77 -2.51 8.70
CA GLU A 7 19.95 -2.96 7.32
C GLU A 7 19.10 -4.19 6.97
N TYR A 8 19.02 -5.19 7.85
CA TYR A 8 18.38 -6.47 7.53
C TYR A 8 16.99 -6.66 8.13
N ILE A 9 16.52 -5.73 8.97
CA ILE A 9 15.19 -5.83 9.59
C ILE A 9 14.38 -4.57 9.30
N SER A 10 14.88 -3.39 9.69
CA SER A 10 14.15 -2.14 9.51
C SER A 10 13.97 -1.77 8.04
N ASP A 11 15.01 -1.93 7.23
CA ASP A 11 14.98 -1.60 5.80
C ASP A 11 14.03 -2.48 4.99
N PRO A 12 14.12 -3.82 5.05
CA PRO A 12 13.17 -4.68 4.35
C PRO A 12 11.73 -4.40 4.80
N LEU A 13 11.48 -4.17 6.10
CA LEU A 13 10.14 -3.88 6.61
C LEU A 13 9.56 -2.59 6.02
N CYS A 14 10.35 -1.52 5.95
CA CYS A 14 9.89 -0.27 5.35
C CYS A 14 9.67 -0.39 3.84
N ARG A 15 10.53 -1.16 3.15
CA ARG A 15 10.34 -1.50 1.74
C ARG A 15 9.07 -2.32 1.53
N GLY A 16 8.76 -3.24 2.43
CA GLY A 16 7.55 -4.07 2.37
C GLY A 16 6.26 -3.30 2.65
N ILE A 17 6.25 -2.42 3.66
CA ILE A 17 5.03 -1.68 4.06
C ILE A 17 4.81 -0.43 3.21
N PHE A 18 5.87 0.35 2.99
CA PHE A 18 5.79 1.69 2.41
C PHE A 18 6.39 1.79 1.01
N ALA A 19 6.99 0.71 0.49
CA ALA A 19 7.80 0.75 -0.74
C ALA A 19 8.78 1.94 -0.73
N GLY A 20 9.31 2.26 0.45
CA GLY A 20 10.02 3.50 0.73
C GLY A 20 11.41 3.27 1.31
N ASP A 21 12.27 4.29 1.17
CA ASP A 21 13.61 4.30 1.73
C ASP A 21 13.57 4.62 3.23
N THR A 22 14.08 3.71 4.06
CA THR A 22 14.16 3.89 5.52
C THR A 22 14.78 5.20 5.96
N ARG A 23 15.78 5.68 5.21
CA ARG A 23 16.54 6.90 5.53
C ARG A 23 15.71 8.16 5.32
N LEU A 24 14.65 8.06 4.53
CA LEU A 24 13.77 9.16 4.17
C LEU A 24 12.40 9.08 4.84
N LEU A 25 12.07 7.99 5.54
CA LEU A 25 10.78 7.82 6.20
C LEU A 25 10.76 8.39 7.61
N SER A 26 9.63 8.98 8.00
CA SER A 26 9.43 9.46 9.37
C SER A 26 9.13 8.28 10.30
N LEU A 27 10.08 7.90 11.16
CA LEU A 27 9.89 6.86 12.19
C LEU A 27 8.65 7.14 13.07
N LYS A 28 8.44 8.42 13.44
CA LYS A 28 7.29 8.88 14.23
C LYS A 28 5.95 8.55 13.57
N SER A 29 5.90 8.56 12.24
CA SER A 29 4.66 8.46 11.48
C SER A 29 4.44 7.04 10.94
N CYS A 30 5.52 6.40 10.50
CA CYS A 30 5.50 5.03 9.97
C CYS A 30 5.44 3.97 11.08
N PHE A 31 6.03 4.25 12.24
CA PHE A 31 6.04 3.35 13.40
C PHE A 31 5.75 4.09 14.71
N PRO A 32 4.54 4.69 14.88
CA PRO A 32 4.20 5.48 16.06
C PRO A 32 4.46 4.78 17.40
N PRO A 33 4.16 3.47 17.58
CA PRO A 33 4.47 2.78 18.84
C PRO A 33 5.96 2.73 19.15
N VAL A 34 6.81 2.47 18.14
CA VAL A 34 8.27 2.39 18.31
C VAL A 34 8.83 3.75 18.74
N TYR A 35 8.39 4.82 18.09
CA TYR A 35 8.77 6.18 18.46
C TYR A 35 8.29 6.55 19.86
N GLN A 36 7.06 6.17 20.24
CA GLN A 36 6.54 6.40 21.59
C GLN A 36 7.35 5.65 22.65
N TYR A 37 7.68 4.38 22.42
CA TYR A 37 8.50 3.57 23.32
C TYR A 37 9.89 4.16 23.55
N GLU A 38 10.57 4.57 22.46
CA GLU A 38 11.86 5.24 22.56
C GLU A 38 11.75 6.56 23.31
N ASN A 39 10.78 7.41 22.97
CA ASN A 39 10.63 8.73 23.58
C ASN A 39 10.21 8.68 25.06
N GLN A 40 9.38 7.71 25.47
CA GLN A 40 8.90 7.58 26.84
C GLN A 40 9.88 6.84 27.75
N HIS A 41 10.59 5.83 27.24
CA HIS A 41 11.40 4.93 28.05
C HIS A 41 12.91 5.00 27.76
N GLY A 42 13.33 5.84 26.81
CA GLY A 42 14.73 5.98 26.38
C GLY A 42 15.29 4.73 25.70
N SER A 43 14.46 3.72 25.44
CA SER A 43 14.81 2.45 24.82
C SER A 43 13.55 1.73 24.36
N ILE A 44 13.54 1.24 23.12
CA ILE A 44 12.42 0.47 22.55
C ILE A 44 12.16 -0.80 23.37
N VAL A 45 13.22 -1.54 23.77
CA VAL A 45 13.10 -2.77 24.56
C VAL A 45 12.46 -2.49 25.91
N LYS A 46 12.88 -1.40 26.58
CA LYS A 46 12.24 -0.96 27.83
C LYS A 46 10.78 -0.58 27.57
N GLY A 47 10.48 0.14 26.49
CA GLY A 47 9.11 0.52 26.18
C GLY A 47 8.19 -0.67 25.97
N VAL A 48 8.63 -1.71 25.24
CA VAL A 48 7.83 -2.95 25.08
C VAL A 48 7.58 -3.65 26.42
N LEU A 49 8.57 -3.69 27.32
CA LEU A 49 8.45 -4.38 28.62
C LEU A 49 7.66 -3.60 29.67
N PHE A 50 7.72 -2.26 29.63
CA PHE A 50 7.16 -1.40 30.67
C PHE A 50 5.86 -0.69 30.23
N THR A 51 5.47 -0.76 28.96
CA THR A 51 4.19 -0.24 28.51
C THR A 51 3.09 -1.22 28.88
N LYS A 52 2.16 -0.79 29.73
CA LYS A 52 0.90 -1.52 29.95
C LYS A 52 0.07 -1.43 28.67
N GLU A 53 -0.49 -2.56 28.21
CA GLU A 53 -1.42 -2.57 27.09
C GLU A 53 -2.50 -1.50 27.30
N ALA A 54 -2.65 -0.62 26.31
CA ALA A 54 -3.70 0.37 26.35
C ALA A 54 -5.06 -0.34 26.42
N PRO A 55 -6.05 0.20 27.14
CA PRO A 55 -7.39 -0.38 27.16
C PRO A 55 -7.90 -0.53 25.73
N ASP A 56 -8.38 -1.73 25.42
CA ASP A 56 -8.83 -2.09 24.09
C ASP A 56 -10.08 -1.28 23.71
N THR A 57 -9.86 -0.26 22.87
CA THR A 57 -10.92 0.60 22.32
C THR A 57 -11.52 0.05 21.03
N SER A 58 -11.18 -1.19 20.65
CA SER A 58 -11.70 -1.78 19.41
C SER A 58 -13.21 -1.95 19.47
N VAL A 59 -13.84 -1.80 18.30
CA VAL A 59 -15.28 -2.07 18.12
C VAL A 59 -15.55 -3.51 18.53
N GLN A 60 -16.42 -3.69 19.52
CA GLN A 60 -16.89 -5.01 19.93
C GLN A 60 -17.70 -5.61 18.79
N SER A 61 -17.12 -6.59 18.11
CA SER A 61 -17.73 -7.31 16.99
C SER A 61 -17.33 -8.78 17.10
N PRO A 62 -18.24 -9.72 16.81
CA PRO A 62 -17.93 -11.15 16.78
C PRO A 62 -16.73 -11.50 15.90
N LEU A 63 -16.52 -10.73 14.81
CA LEU A 63 -15.37 -10.92 13.93
C LEU A 63 -14.05 -10.55 14.62
N VAL A 64 -14.03 -9.46 15.39
CA VAL A 64 -12.84 -8.99 16.12
C VAL A 64 -12.49 -9.96 17.25
N GLU A 65 -13.50 -10.44 17.97
CA GLU A 65 -13.31 -11.46 19.01
C GLU A 65 -12.75 -12.76 18.42
N ARG A 66 -13.34 -13.23 17.32
CA ARG A 66 -12.87 -14.42 16.62
C ARG A 66 -11.43 -14.26 16.13
N ALA A 67 -11.09 -13.14 15.49
CA ALA A 67 -9.75 -12.89 14.98
C ALA A 67 -8.68 -12.90 16.10
N LYS A 68 -9.01 -12.37 17.29
CA LYS A 68 -8.15 -12.43 18.47
C LYS A 68 -7.99 -13.86 18.99
N ASN A 69 -9.10 -14.58 19.14
CA ASN A 69 -9.10 -15.95 19.65
C ASN A 69 -8.38 -16.94 18.71
N GLU A 70 -8.46 -16.72 17.41
CA GLU A 70 -7.80 -17.52 16.38
C GLU A 70 -6.41 -16.99 16.01
N HIS A 71 -5.93 -15.94 16.67
CA HIS A 71 -4.61 -15.32 16.42
C HIS A 71 -4.32 -15.01 14.96
N TRP A 72 -5.29 -14.40 14.25
CA TRP A 72 -5.13 -14.03 12.85
C TRP A 72 -3.97 -13.04 12.68
N THR A 73 -3.00 -13.39 11.84
CA THR A 73 -1.88 -12.50 11.46
C THR A 73 -2.15 -11.78 10.15
N ILE A 74 -2.89 -12.41 9.25
CA ILE A 74 -3.34 -11.90 7.96
C ILE A 74 -4.76 -12.40 7.69
N TRP A 75 -5.51 -11.66 6.88
CA TRP A 75 -6.83 -12.07 6.41
C TRP A 75 -7.09 -11.49 5.03
N SER A 76 -7.98 -12.13 4.30
CA SER A 76 -8.53 -11.66 3.03
C SER A 76 -10.00 -12.01 2.97
N LEU A 77 -10.66 -11.66 1.87
CA LEU A 77 -12.04 -12.03 1.61
C LEU A 77 -12.10 -13.10 0.52
N GLN A 78 -13.06 -14.01 0.63
CA GLN A 78 -13.37 -14.92 -0.45
C GLN A 78 -13.77 -14.11 -1.69
N GLY A 79 -13.12 -14.37 -2.83
CA GLY A 79 -13.26 -13.54 -4.04
C GLY A 79 -12.30 -12.34 -4.10
N GLY A 80 -11.39 -12.22 -3.14
CA GLY A 80 -10.37 -11.17 -3.09
C GLY A 80 -10.85 -9.87 -2.43
N MET A 81 -9.90 -8.97 -2.19
CA MET A 81 -10.14 -7.72 -1.45
C MET A 81 -11.09 -6.75 -2.16
N GLN A 82 -11.30 -6.90 -3.48
CA GLN A 82 -12.31 -6.11 -4.22
C GLN A 82 -13.74 -6.37 -3.72
N THR A 83 -13.99 -7.51 -3.08
CA THR A 83 -15.29 -7.83 -2.46
C THR A 83 -15.74 -6.77 -1.45
N LEU A 84 -14.81 -6.17 -0.70
CA LEU A 84 -15.12 -5.14 0.30
C LEU A 84 -15.70 -3.85 -0.33
N PRO A 85 -14.99 -3.16 -1.25
CA PRO A 85 -15.52 -1.97 -1.89
C PRO A 85 -16.77 -2.26 -2.74
N ASP A 86 -16.86 -3.43 -3.38
CA ASP A 86 -18.06 -3.81 -4.15
C ASP A 86 -19.29 -3.92 -3.24
N LYS A 87 -19.18 -4.61 -2.10
CA LYS A 87 -20.27 -4.73 -1.12
C LYS A 87 -20.62 -3.38 -0.48
N LEU A 88 -19.62 -2.55 -0.20
CA LEU A 88 -19.87 -1.20 0.30
C LEU A 88 -20.64 -0.35 -0.71
N HIS A 89 -20.28 -0.42 -2.00
CA HIS A 89 -20.99 0.27 -3.08
C HIS A 89 -22.45 -0.20 -3.17
N GLU A 90 -22.69 -1.52 -3.17
CA GLU A 90 -24.03 -2.10 -3.19
C GLU A 90 -24.90 -1.59 -2.02
N VAL A 91 -24.39 -1.65 -0.78
CA VAL A 91 -25.11 -1.23 0.42
C VAL A 91 -25.43 0.26 0.40
N LEU A 92 -24.47 1.10 0.00
CA LEU A 92 -24.66 2.54 -0.08
C LEU A 92 -25.66 2.91 -1.18
N LYS A 93 -25.62 2.22 -2.32
CA LYS A 93 -26.57 2.41 -3.41
C LYS A 93 -28.00 2.05 -2.97
N GLN A 94 -28.18 0.96 -2.23
CA GLN A 94 -29.47 0.58 -1.63
C GLN A 94 -29.99 1.62 -0.63
N ARG A 95 -29.08 2.34 0.05
CA ARG A 95 -29.43 3.46 0.95
C ARG A 95 -29.69 4.78 0.22
N GLY A 96 -29.68 4.79 -1.11
CA GLY A 96 -29.98 5.98 -1.92
C GLY A 96 -28.78 6.91 -2.14
N VAL A 97 -27.55 6.48 -1.87
CA VAL A 97 -26.36 7.25 -2.22
C VAL A 97 -26.20 7.28 -3.73
N ASN A 98 -26.03 8.49 -4.29
CA ASN A 98 -25.78 8.68 -5.71
C ASN A 98 -24.28 8.53 -6.02
N PHE A 99 -23.94 7.63 -6.95
CA PHE A 99 -22.56 7.39 -7.38
C PHE A 99 -22.33 7.95 -8.77
N LEU A 100 -21.46 8.95 -8.87
CA LEU A 100 -21.05 9.55 -10.13
C LEU A 100 -19.73 8.93 -10.60
N MET A 101 -19.83 7.86 -11.38
CA MET A 101 -18.66 7.14 -11.94
C MET A 101 -18.19 7.78 -13.26
N ASN A 102 -16.91 7.64 -13.59
CA ASN A 102 -16.30 8.21 -14.82
C ASN A 102 -16.47 9.73 -14.95
N MET A 103 -16.60 10.43 -13.82
CA MET A 103 -16.74 11.89 -13.75
C MET A 103 -15.59 12.46 -12.91
N PRO A 104 -14.38 12.64 -13.49
CA PRO A 104 -13.24 13.16 -12.74
C PRO A 104 -13.54 14.58 -12.26
N CYS A 105 -13.39 14.81 -10.96
CA CYS A 105 -13.49 16.14 -10.39
C CYS A 105 -12.36 17.02 -10.93
N THR A 106 -12.71 18.17 -11.51
CA THR A 106 -11.76 19.11 -12.12
C THR A 106 -11.59 20.39 -11.31
N ALA A 107 -12.54 20.74 -10.44
CA ALA A 107 -12.43 21.91 -9.58
C ALA A 107 -13.31 21.79 -8.32
N VAL A 108 -12.85 22.38 -7.22
CA VAL A 108 -13.63 22.68 -6.02
C VAL A 108 -13.54 24.17 -5.76
N ASN A 109 -14.68 24.84 -5.53
CA ASN A 109 -14.74 26.29 -5.28
C ASN A 109 -15.58 26.62 -4.05
N PHE A 110 -15.15 27.59 -3.25
CA PHE A 110 -15.93 28.14 -2.15
C PHE A 110 -16.82 29.27 -2.65
N LYS A 111 -18.09 29.26 -2.26
CA LYS A 111 -19.04 30.33 -2.56
C LYS A 111 -19.14 31.30 -1.37
N PRO A 112 -19.50 32.58 -1.63
CA PRO A 112 -19.68 33.57 -0.56
C PRO A 112 -20.80 33.24 0.44
N ASP A 113 -21.75 32.40 0.04
CA ASP A 113 -22.86 31.92 0.88
C ASP A 113 -22.47 30.78 1.83
N GLY A 114 -21.18 30.42 1.87
CA GLY A 114 -20.64 29.34 2.70
C GLY A 114 -20.75 27.95 2.08
N LYS A 115 -21.33 27.82 0.87
CA LYS A 115 -21.41 26.53 0.16
C LYS A 115 -20.17 26.26 -0.67
N LEU A 116 -20.06 25.02 -1.15
CA LEU A 116 -19.00 24.60 -2.08
C LEU A 116 -19.59 24.19 -3.41
N THR A 117 -18.83 24.38 -4.48
CA THR A 117 -19.14 23.86 -5.81
C THR A 117 -18.08 22.86 -6.22
N VAL A 118 -18.51 21.67 -6.65
CA VAL A 118 -17.65 20.61 -7.18
C VAL A 118 -17.97 20.45 -8.66
N SER A 119 -16.95 20.53 -9.51
CA SER A 119 -17.10 20.53 -10.98
C SER A 119 -16.41 19.33 -11.62
N TRP A 120 -16.95 18.88 -12.75
CA TRP A 120 -16.36 17.91 -13.67
C TRP A 120 -16.62 18.39 -15.11
N PRO A 121 -16.07 17.78 -16.19
CA PRO A 121 -15.93 18.43 -17.50
C PRO A 121 -17.17 19.07 -18.15
N LYS A 122 -18.38 18.69 -17.75
CA LYS A 122 -19.63 19.20 -18.36
C LYS A 122 -20.70 19.62 -17.35
N ASP A 123 -20.43 19.53 -16.05
CA ASP A 123 -21.45 19.79 -15.04
C ASP A 123 -20.81 20.08 -13.68
N GLN A 124 -21.63 20.53 -12.73
CA GLN A 124 -21.21 20.85 -11.37
C GLN A 124 -22.34 20.66 -10.38
N ILE A 125 -21.99 20.46 -9.12
CA ILE A 125 -22.95 20.39 -8.01
C ILE A 125 -22.58 21.39 -6.93
N THR A 126 -23.60 21.98 -6.30
CA THR A 126 -23.41 22.80 -5.09
C THR A 126 -23.79 21.99 -3.87
N VAL A 127 -22.92 21.97 -2.86
CA VAL A 127 -23.06 21.19 -1.63
C VAL A 127 -22.66 22.01 -0.42
N ASP A 128 -23.13 21.61 0.76
CA ASP A 128 -22.77 22.28 2.02
C ASP A 128 -21.40 21.81 2.56
N GLN A 129 -20.98 20.59 2.21
CA GLN A 129 -19.71 20.00 2.65
C GLN A 129 -19.08 19.10 1.58
N VAL A 130 -17.75 19.01 1.60
CA VAL A 130 -16.97 18.13 0.74
C VAL A 130 -15.99 17.32 1.60
N ILE A 131 -15.98 16.00 1.40
CA ILE A 131 -14.97 15.10 1.96
C ILE A 131 -14.10 14.61 0.80
N SER A 132 -12.80 14.91 0.84
CA SER A 132 -11.87 14.44 -0.19
C SER A 132 -11.33 13.06 0.15
N GLY A 133 -11.60 12.08 -0.73
CA GLY A 133 -10.91 10.79 -0.77
C GLY A 133 -9.84 10.71 -1.86
N LEU A 134 -9.47 11.84 -2.48
CA LEU A 134 -8.48 11.89 -3.56
C LEU A 134 -7.04 11.87 -3.03
N PRO A 135 -6.07 11.40 -3.84
CA PRO A 135 -4.66 11.60 -3.57
C PRO A 135 -4.33 13.09 -3.37
N ALA A 136 -3.36 13.39 -2.49
CA ALA A 136 -3.04 14.76 -2.09
C ALA A 136 -2.67 15.66 -3.28
N GLN A 137 -1.84 15.18 -4.20
CA GLN A 137 -1.47 15.92 -5.41
C GLN A 137 -2.66 16.18 -6.33
N THR A 138 -3.57 15.20 -6.48
CA THR A 138 -4.80 15.38 -7.27
C THR A 138 -5.67 16.46 -6.65
N LEU A 139 -5.85 16.45 -5.32
CA LEU A 139 -6.60 17.49 -4.62
C LEU A 139 -5.96 18.87 -4.80
N ALA A 140 -4.63 18.97 -4.66
CA ALA A 140 -3.89 20.23 -4.82
C ALA A 140 -4.08 20.90 -6.19
N ASN A 141 -4.36 20.11 -7.23
CA ASN A 141 -4.56 20.60 -8.60
C ASN A 141 -5.97 21.11 -8.88
N ILE A 142 -6.95 20.72 -8.06
CA ILE A 142 -8.37 21.09 -8.26
C ILE A 142 -8.87 22.11 -7.22
N LEU A 143 -8.04 22.46 -6.23
CA LEU A 143 -8.36 23.50 -5.25
C LEU A 143 -8.39 24.89 -5.89
N PRO A 144 -9.12 25.86 -5.28
CA PRO A 144 -9.10 27.24 -5.72
C PRO A 144 -7.68 27.82 -5.70
N LYS A 145 -7.41 28.76 -6.61
CA LYS A 145 -6.13 29.45 -6.68
C LYS A 145 -5.79 30.22 -5.40
N ASP A 146 -6.79 30.64 -4.64
CA ASP A 146 -6.61 31.38 -3.39
C ASP A 146 -6.16 30.46 -2.23
N CYS A 147 -6.29 29.13 -2.38
CA CYS A 147 -5.83 28.14 -1.41
C CYS A 147 -4.35 27.76 -1.62
N VAL A 148 -3.49 28.75 -1.89
CA VAL A 148 -2.08 28.53 -2.26
C VAL A 148 -1.32 27.73 -1.20
N GLU A 149 -1.49 28.09 0.08
CA GLU A 149 -0.78 27.45 1.19
C GLU A 149 -1.17 25.97 1.32
N LEU A 150 -2.48 25.69 1.35
CA LEU A 150 -2.99 24.31 1.42
C LEU A 150 -2.55 23.48 0.21
N ALA A 151 -2.65 24.03 -1.00
CA ALA A 151 -2.21 23.34 -2.20
C ALA A 151 -0.70 23.07 -2.19
N SER A 152 0.11 23.97 -1.65
CA SER A 152 1.54 23.78 -1.47
C SER A 152 1.85 22.62 -0.51
N GLU A 153 1.22 22.61 0.66
CA GLU A 153 1.40 21.53 1.65
C GLU A 153 0.96 20.16 1.10
N LEU A 154 -0.15 20.11 0.35
CA LEU A 154 -0.60 18.88 -0.30
C LEU A 154 0.36 18.38 -1.40
N ARG A 155 0.98 19.29 -2.18
CA ARG A 155 1.98 18.91 -3.19
C ARG A 155 3.27 18.34 -2.59
N ASN A 156 3.58 18.69 -1.34
CA ASN A 156 4.73 18.12 -0.64
C ASN A 156 4.52 16.66 -0.23
N ILE A 157 3.28 16.15 -0.27
CA ILE A 157 2.97 14.75 -0.02
C ILE A 157 3.24 13.97 -1.31
N GLN A 158 4.47 13.45 -1.41
CA GLN A 158 4.89 12.60 -2.51
C GLN A 158 4.27 11.21 -2.39
N ALA A 159 4.21 10.49 -3.50
CA ALA A 159 3.84 9.09 -3.54
C ALA A 159 4.81 8.32 -4.43
N THR A 160 4.93 7.03 -4.19
CA THR A 160 5.79 6.14 -4.96
C THR A 160 4.97 5.26 -5.89
N THR A 161 5.60 4.88 -7.00
CA THR A 161 5.03 3.95 -7.98
C THR A 161 5.56 2.55 -7.71
N ALA A 162 4.70 1.54 -7.79
CA ALA A 162 5.08 0.14 -7.63
C ALA A 162 4.72 -0.68 -8.87
N GLY A 163 5.65 -1.53 -9.30
CA GLY A 163 5.39 -2.63 -10.22
C GLY A 163 4.92 -3.85 -9.44
N VAL A 164 3.81 -4.44 -9.85
CA VAL A 164 3.26 -5.67 -9.28
C VAL A 164 3.19 -6.71 -10.39
N VAL A 165 3.93 -7.80 -10.24
CA VAL A 165 3.93 -8.91 -11.19
C VAL A 165 3.40 -10.16 -10.47
N ASN A 166 2.23 -10.63 -10.89
CA ASN A 166 1.67 -11.89 -10.40
C ASN A 166 2.09 -13.01 -11.35
N LEU A 167 2.66 -14.09 -10.80
CA LEU A 167 3.13 -15.25 -11.54
C LEU A 167 2.40 -16.50 -11.03
N GLU A 168 1.87 -17.32 -11.94
CA GLU A 168 1.26 -18.61 -11.63
C GLU A 168 2.06 -19.76 -12.24
N TYR A 169 2.38 -20.78 -11.46
CA TYR A 169 3.12 -21.97 -11.86
C TYR A 169 2.29 -23.23 -11.63
N GLU A 170 2.49 -24.26 -12.46
CA GLU A 170 1.93 -25.58 -12.20
C GLU A 170 2.65 -26.25 -11.02
N GLY A 171 1.88 -26.96 -10.19
CA GLY A 171 2.39 -27.68 -9.03
C GLY A 171 2.76 -26.78 -7.85
N SER A 172 3.55 -27.33 -6.94
CA SER A 172 4.14 -26.62 -5.80
C SER A 172 5.59 -26.31 -6.10
N VAL A 173 5.87 -25.04 -6.40
CA VAL A 173 7.23 -24.62 -6.82
C VAL A 173 7.97 -23.81 -5.77
N VAL A 174 7.28 -23.23 -4.79
CA VAL A 174 7.93 -22.53 -3.67
C VAL A 174 8.61 -23.53 -2.73
N PRO A 175 9.86 -23.28 -2.30
CA PRO A 175 10.67 -24.25 -1.56
C PRO A 175 10.29 -24.35 -0.07
N MET A 176 9.48 -23.43 0.44
CA MET A 176 9.10 -23.34 1.85
C MET A 176 7.71 -22.75 2.01
N GLU A 177 7.05 -23.10 3.12
CA GLU A 177 5.81 -22.46 3.55
C GLU A 177 6.11 -21.15 4.28
N GLY A 178 5.38 -20.10 3.94
CA GLY A 178 5.53 -18.79 4.56
C GLY A 178 4.71 -17.73 3.86
N PHE A 179 4.68 -16.52 4.41
CA PHE A 179 4.02 -15.39 3.75
C PHE A 179 4.76 -14.93 2.49
N GLY A 180 6.09 -15.09 2.49
CA GLY A 180 6.98 -14.55 1.47
C GLY A 180 8.27 -14.04 2.10
N TYR A 181 9.00 -13.22 1.35
CA TYR A 181 10.22 -12.60 1.84
C TYR A 181 10.37 -11.17 1.30
N LEU A 182 11.17 -10.38 2.01
CA LEU A 182 11.51 -9.01 1.65
C LEU A 182 12.99 -8.95 1.29
N VAL A 183 13.33 -8.05 0.37
CA VAL A 183 14.70 -7.87 -0.13
C VAL A 183 15.24 -6.56 0.44
N PRO A 184 16.33 -6.59 1.24
CA PRO A 184 17.04 -5.38 1.68
C PRO A 184 17.52 -4.53 0.52
N SER A 185 17.61 -3.21 0.70
CA SER A 185 18.14 -2.30 -0.33
C SER A 185 19.63 -2.48 -0.63
N SER A 186 20.39 -3.15 0.24
CA SER A 186 21.80 -3.50 0.00
C SER A 186 21.98 -4.69 -0.95
N GLU A 187 20.93 -5.51 -1.15
CA GLU A 187 20.96 -6.60 -2.11
C GLU A 187 20.87 -6.07 -3.56
N PRO A 188 21.61 -6.65 -4.52
CA PRO A 188 21.64 -6.19 -5.91
C PRO A 188 20.38 -6.57 -6.72
N LEU A 189 19.27 -6.84 -6.04
CA LEU A 189 18.00 -7.24 -6.63
C LEU A 189 17.11 -6.01 -6.86
N GLN A 190 16.41 -6.00 -7.99
CA GLN A 190 15.57 -4.87 -8.39
C GLN A 190 14.13 -4.95 -7.84
N VAL A 191 13.89 -5.86 -6.89
CA VAL A 191 12.58 -6.11 -6.30
C VAL A 191 12.54 -5.68 -4.83
N LEU A 192 11.33 -5.39 -4.32
CA LEU A 192 11.06 -5.14 -2.91
C LEU A 192 10.88 -6.45 -2.13
N GLY A 193 10.29 -7.46 -2.77
CA GLY A 193 10.01 -8.76 -2.15
C GLY A 193 9.09 -9.62 -3.01
N ILE A 194 8.84 -10.84 -2.53
CA ILE A 194 7.91 -11.80 -3.13
C ILE A 194 6.96 -12.31 -2.06
N ILE A 195 5.66 -12.26 -2.34
CA ILE A 195 4.59 -12.85 -1.52
C ILE A 195 4.27 -14.24 -2.08
N PHE A 196 4.13 -15.23 -1.20
CA PHE A 196 3.69 -16.59 -1.54
C PHE A 196 2.17 -16.69 -1.38
N ASP A 197 1.43 -16.18 -2.37
CA ASP A 197 -0.03 -16.03 -2.29
C ASP A 197 -0.74 -17.36 -2.01
N SER A 198 -0.28 -18.46 -2.61
CA SER A 198 -0.85 -19.80 -2.41
C SER A 198 -0.56 -20.39 -1.02
N CYS A 199 0.50 -19.94 -0.33
CA CYS A 199 0.74 -20.36 1.05
C CYS A 199 -0.22 -19.64 2.02
N ALA A 200 -0.49 -18.36 1.76
CA ALA A 200 -1.39 -17.56 2.60
C ALA A 200 -2.86 -17.85 2.35
N PHE A 201 -3.25 -17.97 1.08
CA PHE A 201 -4.65 -18.11 0.64
C PHE A 201 -4.78 -19.15 -0.49
N PRO A 202 -4.53 -20.45 -0.21
CA PRO A 202 -4.63 -21.53 -1.20
C PRO A 202 -6.02 -21.65 -1.82
N GLU A 203 -7.07 -21.20 -1.12
CA GLU A 203 -8.44 -21.19 -1.62
C GLU A 203 -8.66 -20.29 -2.84
N ASN A 204 -7.74 -19.36 -3.11
CA ASN A 204 -7.77 -18.47 -4.27
C ASN A 204 -7.01 -19.06 -5.48
N ASP A 205 -6.42 -20.24 -5.36
CA ASP A 205 -5.73 -20.92 -6.46
C ASP A 205 -6.71 -21.46 -7.51
N ARG A 206 -6.17 -21.78 -8.69
CA ARG A 206 -6.94 -22.38 -9.78
C ARG A 206 -7.61 -23.66 -9.29
N ARG A 207 -8.91 -23.82 -9.56
CA ARG A 207 -9.63 -25.05 -9.20
C ARG A 207 -9.14 -26.23 -10.05
N GLY A 208 -9.02 -27.39 -9.41
CA GLY A 208 -8.73 -28.66 -10.06
C GLY A 208 -7.25 -29.07 -9.97
N GLN A 209 -6.38 -28.41 -10.72
CA GLN A 209 -4.94 -28.69 -10.69
C GLN A 209 -4.26 -27.85 -9.62
N LYS A 210 -3.28 -28.43 -8.92
CA LYS A 210 -2.49 -27.72 -7.93
C LYS A 210 -1.62 -26.70 -8.65
N THR A 211 -1.78 -25.42 -8.35
CA THR A 211 -0.92 -24.34 -8.84
C THR A 211 -0.28 -23.60 -7.68
N THR A 212 0.75 -22.82 -7.97
CA THR A 212 1.39 -21.88 -7.04
C THR A 212 1.32 -20.50 -7.63
N ARG A 213 0.82 -19.54 -6.86
CA ARG A 213 0.81 -18.11 -7.18
C ARG A 213 1.81 -17.39 -6.28
N ILE A 214 2.60 -16.52 -6.89
CA ILE A 214 3.46 -15.57 -6.19
C ILE A 214 3.27 -14.17 -6.75
N THR A 215 3.45 -13.17 -5.89
CA THR A 215 3.37 -11.76 -6.26
C THR A 215 4.71 -11.10 -6.00
N VAL A 216 5.36 -10.67 -7.08
CA VAL A 216 6.62 -9.93 -7.03
C VAL A 216 6.31 -8.45 -7.02
N MET A 217 6.78 -7.74 -6.00
CA MET A 217 6.65 -6.29 -5.89
C MET A 217 7.99 -5.63 -6.16
N MET A 218 8.01 -4.56 -6.95
CA MET A 218 9.24 -3.86 -7.34
C MET A 218 9.04 -2.36 -7.49
N GLY A 219 10.15 -1.62 -7.47
CA GLY A 219 10.16 -0.16 -7.58
C GLY A 219 10.01 0.53 -6.24
N GLY A 220 8.88 1.19 -5.99
CA GLY A 220 8.74 2.09 -4.85
C GLY A 220 9.54 3.37 -5.05
N HIS A 221 10.26 3.81 -4.02
CA HIS A 221 11.16 4.96 -4.10
C HIS A 221 12.15 4.86 -5.27
N TRP A 222 12.56 3.64 -5.62
CA TRP A 222 13.58 3.38 -6.66
C TRP A 222 12.99 3.14 -8.06
N PHE A 223 11.67 3.20 -8.24
CA PHE A 223 11.01 2.83 -9.51
C PHE A 223 11.62 3.58 -10.70
N ASN A 224 11.68 4.92 -10.63
CA ASN A 224 12.18 5.75 -11.74
C ASN A 224 13.67 5.52 -12.03
N SER A 225 14.49 5.29 -11.00
CA SER A 225 15.91 5.04 -11.18
C SER A 225 16.22 3.66 -11.75
N LEU A 226 15.37 2.66 -11.46
CA LEU A 226 15.57 1.28 -11.90
C LEU A 226 14.96 1.03 -13.28
N PHE A 227 13.77 1.56 -13.54
CA PHE A 227 12.96 1.19 -14.71
C PHE A 227 12.67 2.37 -15.64
N GLY A 228 12.88 3.61 -15.19
CA GLY A 228 12.50 4.82 -15.93
C GLY A 228 11.09 5.31 -15.59
N HIS A 229 10.57 6.26 -16.39
CA HIS A 229 9.29 6.90 -16.11
C HIS A 229 8.14 5.89 -16.22
N PRO A 230 7.16 5.85 -15.29
CA PRO A 230 6.09 4.83 -15.25
C PRO A 230 5.25 4.72 -16.53
N ASP A 231 5.17 5.79 -17.30
CA ASP A 231 4.44 5.82 -18.58
C ASP A 231 5.24 5.31 -19.78
N SER A 232 6.54 5.10 -19.62
CA SER A 232 7.43 4.58 -20.66
C SER A 232 7.98 3.18 -20.37
N VAL A 233 7.75 2.65 -19.17
CA VAL A 233 8.23 1.32 -18.79
C VAL A 233 7.43 0.25 -19.55
N ASP A 234 8.16 -0.66 -20.17
CA ASP A 234 7.59 -1.86 -20.78
C ASP A 234 7.18 -2.86 -19.68
N PRO A 235 5.89 -3.26 -19.58
CA PRO A 235 5.46 -4.27 -18.62
C PRO A 235 6.17 -5.62 -18.76
N ASP A 236 6.60 -6.00 -19.97
CA ASP A 236 7.31 -7.27 -20.20
C ASP A 236 8.69 -7.26 -19.55
N HIS A 237 9.35 -6.08 -19.51
CA HIS A 237 10.62 -5.92 -18.81
C HIS A 237 10.49 -6.21 -17.30
N LEU A 238 9.42 -5.73 -16.66
CA LEU A 238 9.16 -6.01 -15.24
C LEU A 238 8.85 -7.49 -15.03
N GLN A 239 8.14 -8.12 -15.97
CA GLN A 239 7.87 -9.55 -15.93
C GLN A 239 9.15 -10.38 -15.98
N ASP A 240 10.07 -10.05 -16.87
CA ASP A 240 11.36 -10.74 -16.99
C ASP A 240 12.16 -10.66 -15.68
N ILE A 241 12.22 -9.47 -15.07
CA ILE A 241 12.87 -9.27 -13.76
C ILE A 241 12.22 -10.12 -12.68
N ALA A 242 10.89 -10.20 -12.66
CA ALA A 242 10.15 -11.00 -11.68
C ALA A 242 10.46 -12.50 -11.82
N ILE A 243 10.47 -13.02 -13.05
CA ILE A 243 10.78 -14.42 -13.34
C ILE A 243 12.23 -14.73 -12.99
N GLU A 244 13.18 -13.88 -13.41
CA GLU A 244 14.61 -14.04 -13.12
C GLU A 244 14.87 -14.02 -11.61
N THR A 245 14.19 -13.12 -10.89
CA THR A 245 14.29 -13.05 -9.43
C THR A 245 13.77 -14.34 -8.81
N ALA A 246 12.59 -14.82 -9.19
CA ALA A 246 12.01 -16.06 -8.69
C ALA A 246 12.92 -17.28 -8.98
N GLU A 247 13.56 -17.35 -10.15
CA GLU A 247 14.54 -18.39 -10.43
C GLU A 247 15.76 -18.29 -9.50
N LYS A 248 16.33 -17.09 -9.35
CA LYS A 248 17.55 -16.87 -8.55
C LYS A 248 17.35 -17.11 -7.06
N THR A 249 16.23 -16.65 -6.49
CA THR A 249 16.01 -16.64 -5.04
C THR A 249 15.22 -17.85 -4.55
N LEU A 250 14.31 -18.38 -5.36
CA LEU A 250 13.44 -19.51 -4.99
C LEU A 250 13.78 -20.80 -5.74
N GLY A 251 14.64 -20.74 -6.76
CA GLY A 251 15.02 -21.91 -7.56
C GLY A 251 13.93 -22.38 -8.53
N ILE A 252 12.94 -21.53 -8.82
CA ILE A 252 11.82 -21.86 -9.71
C ILE A 252 12.28 -21.78 -11.17
N ARG A 253 12.66 -22.93 -11.74
CA ARG A 253 13.17 -23.04 -13.13
C ARG A 253 12.07 -23.28 -14.17
N THR A 254 10.88 -23.65 -13.74
CA THR A 254 9.73 -23.83 -14.62
C THR A 254 9.22 -22.47 -15.09
N LYS A 255 8.75 -22.37 -16.33
CA LYS A 255 8.10 -21.14 -16.80
C LYS A 255 6.73 -20.98 -16.13
N PRO A 256 6.31 -19.74 -15.82
CA PRO A 256 4.95 -19.49 -15.35
C PRO A 256 3.94 -19.82 -16.46
N THR A 257 2.77 -20.31 -16.06
CA THR A 257 1.62 -20.55 -16.94
C THR A 257 0.78 -19.30 -17.18
N SER A 258 0.84 -18.35 -16.25
CA SER A 258 0.19 -17.05 -16.37
C SER A 258 1.04 -15.99 -15.70
N CYS A 259 1.09 -14.82 -16.33
CA CYS A 259 1.74 -13.63 -15.82
C CYS A 259 0.78 -12.45 -15.93
N LEU A 260 0.71 -11.62 -14.90
CA LEU A 260 -0.01 -10.35 -14.93
C LEU A 260 0.88 -9.26 -14.35
N THR A 261 1.23 -8.28 -15.17
CA THR A 261 2.01 -7.11 -14.74
C THR A 261 1.10 -5.89 -14.64
N THR A 262 1.16 -5.20 -13.50
CA THR A 262 0.47 -3.93 -13.28
C THR A 262 1.42 -2.89 -12.72
N ILE A 263 1.45 -1.69 -13.31
CA ILE A 263 2.18 -0.54 -12.79
C ILE A 263 1.20 0.35 -12.03
N GLN A 264 1.32 0.37 -10.71
CA GLN A 264 0.52 1.16 -9.79
C GLN A 264 1.17 2.52 -9.58
N ARG A 265 0.67 3.55 -10.27
CA ARG A 265 1.21 4.92 -10.23
C ARG A 265 0.83 5.60 -8.93
N ASP A 266 1.80 6.27 -8.32
CA ASP A 266 1.60 7.13 -7.14
C ASP A 266 0.73 6.47 -6.06
N CYS A 267 0.90 5.16 -5.89
CA CYS A 267 -0.04 4.31 -5.16
C CYS A 267 0.23 4.27 -3.65
N ILE A 268 1.45 4.63 -3.23
CA ILE A 268 1.85 4.61 -1.82
C ILE A 268 2.38 5.99 -1.44
N PRO A 269 1.66 6.76 -0.61
CA PRO A 269 2.17 8.03 -0.08
C PRO A 269 3.48 7.84 0.69
N ALA A 270 4.50 8.63 0.33
CA ALA A 270 5.79 8.65 1.00
C ALA A 270 5.72 9.64 2.18
N ILE A 271 5.90 9.12 3.40
CA ILE A 271 5.82 9.92 4.63
C ILE A 271 7.23 10.33 5.07
N HIS A 272 7.65 11.51 4.66
CA HIS A 272 8.97 12.06 4.97
C HIS A 272 9.01 12.80 6.33
N PRO A 273 10.18 12.98 6.96
CA PRO A 273 10.34 13.88 8.10
C PRO A 273 9.77 15.27 7.78
N GLY A 274 8.87 15.75 8.63
CA GLY A 274 8.18 17.04 8.45
C GLY A 274 6.79 16.97 7.83
N THR A 275 6.36 15.80 7.30
CA THR A 275 4.97 15.59 6.82
C THR A 275 3.94 15.85 7.93
N PHE A 276 4.28 15.53 9.18
CA PHE A 276 3.47 15.87 10.35
C PHE A 276 4.20 16.91 11.20
N ARG A 277 3.76 18.17 11.15
CA ARG A 277 4.19 19.19 12.11
C ARG A 277 3.52 18.89 13.46
N SER A 278 4.30 18.94 14.55
CA SER A 278 3.72 18.91 15.89
C SER A 278 2.85 20.15 16.08
N SER A 279 1.53 19.93 16.18
CA SER A 279 0.58 20.91 16.69
C SER A 279 0.88 21.28 18.13
#